data_AF-A0A938P4H8-F1
#
_entry.id   AF-A0A938P4H8-F1
#
_cell.length_a   1.000
_cell.length_b   1.000
_cell.length_c   1.000
_cell.angle_alpha   90.00
_cell.angle_beta   90.00
_cell.angle_gamma   90.00
#
_symmetry.space_group_name_H-M   'P 1'
#
loop_
_entity.id
_entity.type
_entity.pdbx_description
1 polymer ?
#
loop_
_entity_poly.entity_id
_entity_poly.type
_entity_poly.pdbx_seq_one_letter_code
_entity_poly.pdbx_strand_id
1 'polypeptide(L)'
;MWAGAADRPGNETQPRARGYRGKAERAEHANPVGSTVKLILIAALSRNRVIGKDGKIPWHIPEDLKRFKELTTGHTVLMGRRTYESLGNLLPNRRNVVLTSRRIPGVETHVSLEAALQALKDEEKVFVIGGGTVFAQTLNAADELLLTIVDQEIDGDTFFPTFEDLVRKEFRLVNREEHAGYEFLGYERKKGELHFRGNPH
;
A
#
# COMPACT_ATOMS: atom_id res chain seq x y z
N MET A 1 -2.36 22.41 62.13
CA MET A 1 -2.24 21.33 63.12
C MET A 1 -1.49 20.19 62.46
N TRP A 2 -0.35 19.82 63.06
CA TRP A 2 0.52 18.62 62.95
C TRP A 2 0.93 18.10 61.56
N ALA A 3 2.22 18.15 61.15
CA ALA A 3 3.43 17.44 61.62
C ALA A 3 3.43 15.94 61.21
N GLY A 4 4.51 15.32 60.71
CA GLY A 4 5.92 15.72 60.68
C GLY A 4 6.81 14.76 59.88
N ALA A 5 8.11 15.03 59.98
CA ALA A 5 9.23 14.39 59.31
C ALA A 5 9.58 12.98 59.82
N ALA A 6 10.30 12.21 59.00
CA ALA A 6 11.35 11.30 59.48
C ALA A 6 12.32 10.94 58.35
N ASP A 7 13.55 10.69 58.76
CA ASP A 7 14.81 10.65 58.00
C ASP A 7 15.46 9.25 58.20
N ARG A 8 16.27 8.81 57.21
CA ARG A 8 17.33 7.76 57.24
C ARG A 8 16.95 6.24 57.18
N PRO A 9 17.94 5.33 57.01
CA PRO A 9 19.13 5.27 56.12
C PRO A 9 19.25 3.88 55.41
N GLY A 10 20.30 3.67 54.58
CA GLY A 10 20.84 2.31 54.36
C GLY A 10 21.40 2.02 52.97
N ASN A 11 22.70 1.76 52.92
CA ASN A 11 23.52 1.37 51.77
C ASN A 11 23.48 -0.16 51.56
N GLU A 12 23.27 -0.64 50.34
CA GLU A 12 23.59 -2.01 49.94
C GLU A 12 24.24 -2.05 48.55
N THR A 13 25.19 -2.96 48.41
CA THR A 13 26.23 -2.97 47.37
C THR A 13 26.01 -4.13 46.40
N GLN A 14 26.29 -3.88 45.10
CA GLN A 14 26.64 -4.83 44.01
C GLN A 14 25.50 -5.64 43.33
N PRO A 15 25.68 -6.18 42.09
CA PRO A 15 26.87 -6.20 41.21
C PRO A 15 26.64 -5.71 39.76
N ARG A 16 27.75 -5.62 39.02
CA ARG A 16 27.84 -5.29 37.58
C ARG A 16 27.07 -6.25 36.68
N ALA A 17 26.18 -5.71 35.84
CA ALA A 17 25.62 -6.42 34.70
C ALA A 17 26.44 -6.15 33.43
N ARG A 18 26.96 -7.23 32.83
CA ARG A 18 27.56 -7.24 31.49
C ARG A 18 26.47 -7.05 30.45
N GLY A 19 26.78 -6.20 29.48
CA GLY A 19 26.52 -6.37 28.06
C GLY A 19 25.11 -6.73 27.60
N TYR A 20 24.44 -5.76 26.97
CA TYR A 20 23.61 -6.03 25.80
C TYR A 20 23.90 -4.97 24.75
N ARG A 21 24.79 -5.32 23.81
CA ARG A 21 24.88 -4.69 22.50
C ARG A 21 23.64 -5.17 21.74
N GLY A 22 22.56 -4.38 21.79
CA GLY A 22 21.35 -4.63 21.02
C GLY A 22 21.71 -4.78 19.56
N LYS A 23 21.62 -6.01 19.05
CA LYS A 23 21.64 -6.26 17.62
C LYS A 23 20.37 -5.63 17.08
N ALA A 24 20.53 -4.71 16.13
CA ALA A 24 19.44 -4.22 15.30
C ALA A 24 18.59 -5.41 14.85
N GLU A 25 17.35 -5.44 15.34
CA GLU A 25 16.33 -6.39 14.93
C GLU A 25 16.17 -6.26 13.42
N ARG A 26 16.42 -7.36 12.74
CA ARG A 26 16.27 -7.47 11.30
C ARG A 26 14.78 -7.33 11.03
N ALA A 27 14.41 -6.34 10.22
CA ALA A 27 13.05 -6.16 9.74
C ALA A 27 12.55 -7.48 9.14
N GLU A 28 11.61 -8.11 9.84
CA GLU A 28 10.88 -9.26 9.35
C GLU A 28 10.02 -8.78 8.16
N HIS A 29 10.26 -9.35 6.99
CA HIS A 29 9.39 -9.19 5.82
C HIS A 29 8.13 -10.05 6.01
N ALA A 30 7.38 -9.77 7.07
CA ALA A 30 6.05 -10.32 7.29
C ALA A 30 5.03 -9.27 6.87
N ASN A 31 3.99 -9.71 6.17
CA ASN A 31 2.79 -8.92 5.92
C ASN A 31 2.35 -8.31 7.26
N PRO A 32 2.32 -6.97 7.44
CA PRO A 32 2.17 -6.37 8.77
C PRO A 32 0.79 -6.63 9.41
N VAL A 33 -0.10 -7.31 8.69
CA VAL A 33 -1.38 -7.78 9.16
C VAL A 33 -1.49 -9.23 8.67
N GLY A 34 -1.76 -10.18 9.57
CA GLY A 34 -2.05 -11.59 9.24
C GLY A 34 -3.39 -11.77 8.50
N SER A 35 -3.74 -10.83 7.63
CA SER A 35 -4.97 -10.77 6.84
C SER A 35 -4.87 -11.65 5.61
N THR A 36 -5.92 -12.44 5.35
CA THR A 36 -6.10 -13.23 4.13
C THR A 36 -6.56 -12.38 2.93
N VAL A 37 -6.72 -11.08 3.13
CA VAL A 37 -7.14 -10.12 2.10
C VAL A 37 -6.06 -9.97 1.05
N LYS A 38 -6.46 -10.07 -0.22
CA LYS A 38 -5.57 -9.83 -1.35
C LYS A 38 -5.51 -8.35 -1.71
N LEU A 39 -4.32 -7.75 -1.68
CA LEU A 39 -4.09 -6.36 -2.06
C LEU A 39 -3.69 -6.25 -3.53
N ILE A 40 -4.51 -5.55 -4.32
CA ILE A 40 -4.32 -5.41 -5.76
C ILE A 40 -4.14 -3.93 -6.08
N LEU A 41 -2.97 -3.52 -6.57
CA LEU A 41 -2.76 -2.14 -7.03
C LEU A 41 -3.13 -2.06 -8.50
N ILE A 42 -4.05 -1.16 -8.86
CA ILE A 42 -4.44 -0.90 -10.24
C ILE A 42 -4.17 0.56 -10.59
N ALA A 43 -3.35 0.79 -11.62
CA ALA A 43 -2.91 2.13 -11.99
C ALA A 43 -2.55 2.23 -13.48
N ALA A 44 -2.90 3.35 -14.10
CA ALA A 44 -2.30 3.79 -15.36
C ALA A 44 -1.15 4.76 -15.06
N LEU A 45 -0.01 4.58 -15.74
CA LEU A 45 1.17 5.42 -15.59
C LEU A 45 1.88 5.66 -16.92
N SER A 46 2.49 6.81 -17.08
CA SER A 46 3.38 7.13 -18.21
C SER A 46 4.72 6.39 -18.09
N ARG A 47 5.57 6.45 -19.14
CA ARG A 47 6.94 5.91 -19.13
C ARG A 47 7.79 6.45 -17.98
N ASN A 48 7.58 7.70 -17.60
CA ASN A 48 8.23 8.35 -16.46
C ASN A 48 7.43 8.26 -15.14
N ARG A 49 6.53 7.26 -15.02
CA ARG A 49 5.71 6.95 -13.84
C ARG A 49 4.73 8.02 -13.38
N VAL A 50 4.48 9.06 -14.18
CA VAL A 50 3.41 10.03 -13.85
C VAL A 50 2.09 9.30 -13.88
N ILE A 51 1.22 9.60 -12.92
CA ILE A 51 -0.17 9.12 -12.83
C ILE A 51 -1.18 10.27 -12.75
N GLY A 52 -0.69 11.50 -12.57
CA GLY A 52 -1.54 12.67 -12.46
C GLY A 52 -0.79 13.98 -12.66
N LYS A 53 -1.52 14.97 -13.17
CA LYS A 53 -1.12 16.38 -13.27
C LYS A 53 -2.31 17.25 -12.88
N ASP A 54 -2.11 18.21 -11.98
CA ASP A 54 -3.13 19.15 -11.51
C ASP A 54 -4.42 18.44 -11.02
N GLY A 55 -4.25 17.28 -10.38
CA GLY A 55 -5.36 16.47 -9.88
C GLY A 55 -6.18 15.77 -10.97
N LYS A 56 -5.66 15.62 -12.19
CA LYS A 56 -6.32 14.93 -13.31
C LYS A 56 -5.42 13.84 -13.90
N ILE A 57 -6.04 12.85 -14.53
CA ILE A 57 -5.34 11.86 -15.36
C ILE A 57 -4.97 12.53 -16.69
N PRO A 58 -3.70 12.53 -17.13
CA PRO A 58 -3.26 13.27 -18.32
C PRO A 58 -3.73 12.70 -19.67
N TRP A 59 -4.34 11.52 -19.67
CA TRP A 59 -4.79 10.80 -20.86
C TRP A 59 -6.23 10.33 -20.73
N HIS A 60 -6.82 9.95 -21.85
CA HIS A 60 -8.12 9.31 -21.92
C HIS A 60 -8.01 8.00 -22.69
N ILE A 61 -8.07 6.87 -21.99
CA ILE A 61 -7.98 5.52 -22.57
C ILE A 61 -9.28 4.78 -22.19
N PRO A 62 -10.29 4.75 -23.08
CA PRO A 62 -11.58 4.12 -22.80
C PRO A 62 -11.47 2.65 -22.37
N GLU A 63 -10.53 1.91 -22.96
CA GLU A 63 -10.25 0.51 -22.68
C GLU A 63 -9.72 0.31 -21.25
N ASP A 64 -8.86 1.22 -20.78
CA ASP A 64 -8.36 1.20 -19.39
C ASP A 64 -9.49 1.50 -18.40
N LEU A 65 -10.34 2.49 -18.70
CA LEU A 65 -11.51 2.79 -17.87
C LEU A 65 -12.50 1.63 -17.81
N LYS A 66 -12.73 0.95 -18.94
CA LYS A 66 -13.57 -0.24 -19.02
C LYS A 66 -12.97 -1.38 -18.18
N ARG A 67 -11.69 -1.68 -18.39
CA ARG A 67 -10.94 -2.68 -17.62
C ARG A 67 -10.99 -2.39 -16.12
N PHE A 68 -10.72 -1.14 -15.72
CA PHE A 68 -10.81 -0.70 -14.32
C PHE A 68 -12.20 -0.94 -13.74
N LYS A 69 -13.26 -0.57 -14.47
CA LYS A 69 -14.65 -0.79 -14.04
C LYS A 69 -14.95 -2.29 -13.88
N GLU A 70 -14.60 -3.11 -14.87
CA GLU A 70 -14.85 -4.55 -14.86
C GLU A 70 -14.14 -5.25 -13.70
N LEU A 71 -12.88 -4.91 -13.45
CA LEU A 71 -12.08 -5.53 -12.39
C LEU A 71 -12.50 -5.10 -10.99
N THR A 72 -12.91 -3.84 -10.82
CA THR A 72 -13.18 -3.28 -9.48
C THR A 72 -14.64 -3.38 -9.05
N THR A 73 -15.59 -3.58 -9.97
CA THR A 73 -17.02 -3.65 -9.63
C THR A 73 -17.30 -4.82 -8.69
N GLY A 74 -18.11 -4.58 -7.65
CA GLY A 74 -18.43 -5.58 -6.63
C GLY A 74 -17.36 -5.75 -5.55
N HIS A 75 -16.21 -5.07 -5.67
CA HIS A 75 -15.11 -5.14 -4.72
C HIS A 75 -14.89 -3.82 -3.97
N THR A 76 -14.04 -3.88 -2.95
CA THR A 76 -13.59 -2.69 -2.22
C THR A 76 -12.53 -1.94 -3.01
N VAL A 77 -12.67 -0.61 -3.09
CA VAL A 77 -11.67 0.31 -3.63
C VAL A 77 -11.11 1.19 -2.51
N LEU A 78 -9.79 1.14 -2.33
CA LEU A 78 -9.04 1.94 -1.37
C LEU A 78 -8.33 3.09 -2.10
N MET A 79 -8.57 4.31 -1.65
CA MET A 79 -7.99 5.50 -2.25
C MET A 79 -7.60 6.56 -1.22
N GLY A 80 -6.76 7.51 -1.62
CA GLY A 80 -6.46 8.71 -0.83
C GLY A 80 -7.47 9.82 -1.09
N ARG A 81 -7.56 10.78 -0.15
CA ARG A 81 -8.45 11.95 -0.28
C ARG A 81 -8.34 12.70 -1.61
N ARG A 82 -7.12 12.97 -2.11
CA ARG A 82 -6.93 13.72 -3.37
C ARG A 82 -7.49 12.97 -4.58
N THR A 83 -7.38 11.64 -4.59
CA THR A 83 -7.96 10.80 -5.65
C THR A 83 -9.48 10.84 -5.57
N TYR A 84 -10.05 10.73 -4.37
CA TYR A 84 -11.49 10.88 -4.17
C TYR A 84 -12.00 12.25 -4.67
N GLU A 85 -11.31 13.34 -4.31
CA GLU A 85 -11.65 14.71 -4.76
C GLU A 85 -11.57 14.86 -6.28
N SER A 86 -10.58 14.21 -6.92
CA SER A 86 -10.42 14.18 -8.38
C SER A 86 -11.54 13.42 -9.09
N LEU A 87 -11.99 12.29 -8.52
CA LEU A 87 -13.12 11.51 -9.04
C LEU A 87 -14.44 12.27 -8.92
N GLY A 88 -14.56 13.17 -7.93
CA GLY A 88 -15.74 13.99 -7.66
C GLY A 88 -16.92 13.24 -7.05
N ASN A 89 -16.98 11.91 -7.16
CA ASN A 89 -18.03 11.06 -6.60
C ASN A 89 -17.49 9.69 -6.20
N LEU A 90 -18.28 8.98 -5.38
CA LEU A 90 -18.04 7.57 -5.10
C LEU A 90 -18.27 6.73 -6.36
N LEU A 91 -17.45 5.71 -6.51
CA LEU A 91 -17.55 4.78 -7.60
C LEU A 91 -18.76 3.85 -7.37
N PRO A 92 -19.75 3.79 -8.27
CA PRO A 92 -20.96 2.99 -8.05
C PRO A 92 -20.64 1.49 -8.02
N ASN A 93 -21.47 0.73 -7.29
CA ASN A 93 -21.36 -0.72 -7.11
C ASN A 93 -20.02 -1.18 -6.51
N ARG A 94 -19.39 -0.31 -5.72
CA ARG A 94 -18.11 -0.53 -5.04
C ARG A 94 -18.17 -0.01 -3.63
N ARG A 95 -17.54 -0.72 -2.70
CA ARG A 95 -17.29 -0.18 -1.36
C ARG A 95 -16.12 0.78 -1.46
N ASN A 96 -16.38 2.07 -1.25
CA ASN A 96 -15.38 3.12 -1.43
C ASN A 96 -14.77 3.49 -0.08
N VAL A 97 -13.46 3.29 0.06
CA VAL A 97 -12.71 3.56 1.29
C VAL A 97 -11.68 4.65 1.04
N VAL A 98 -11.73 5.72 1.83
CA VAL A 98 -10.86 6.89 1.66
C VAL A 98 -9.92 7.06 2.86
N LEU A 99 -8.61 7.06 2.60
CA LEU A 99 -7.60 7.38 3.61
C LEU A 99 -7.52 8.89 3.84
N THR A 100 -7.97 9.32 5.01
CA THR A 100 -7.93 10.71 5.45
C THR A 100 -8.21 10.86 6.96
N SER A 101 -7.63 11.88 7.58
CA SER A 101 -8.00 12.32 8.93
C SER A 101 -9.26 13.20 8.96
N ARG A 102 -9.79 13.61 7.80
CA ARG A 102 -10.98 14.46 7.72
C ARG A 102 -12.22 13.59 7.58
N ARG A 103 -13.24 13.86 8.39
CA ARG A 103 -14.56 13.23 8.22
C ARG A 103 -15.22 13.79 6.96
N ILE A 104 -15.69 12.89 6.08
CA ILE A 104 -16.46 13.23 4.89
C ILE A 104 -17.85 12.58 5.03
N PRO A 105 -18.94 13.35 5.15
CA PRO A 105 -20.28 12.78 5.29
C PRO A 105 -20.63 11.82 4.15
N GLY A 106 -21.17 10.64 4.49
CA GLY A 106 -21.59 9.63 3.51
C GLY A 106 -20.46 8.83 2.87
N VAL A 107 -19.21 9.00 3.32
CA VAL A 107 -18.03 8.30 2.80
C VAL A 107 -17.35 7.53 3.92
N GLU A 108 -16.95 6.28 3.67
CA GLU A 108 -16.16 5.50 4.61
C GLU A 108 -14.71 6.03 4.62
N THR A 109 -14.28 6.59 5.76
CA THR A 109 -12.95 7.20 5.91
C THR A 109 -12.15 6.54 7.02
N HIS A 110 -10.87 6.28 6.78
CA HIS A 110 -9.93 5.79 7.81
C HIS A 110 -8.70 6.69 7.89
N VAL A 111 -8.18 6.87 9.11
CA VAL A 111 -7.07 7.80 9.37
C VAL A 111 -5.69 7.25 9.00
N SER A 112 -5.56 5.93 8.86
CA SER A 112 -4.33 5.25 8.48
C SER A 112 -4.61 4.00 7.64
N LEU A 113 -3.57 3.50 6.96
CA LEU A 113 -3.65 2.27 6.17
C LEU A 113 -3.95 1.07 7.07
N GLU A 114 -3.32 0.98 8.24
CA GLU A 114 -3.51 -0.12 9.19
C GLU A 114 -4.96 -0.19 9.67
N ALA A 115 -5.56 0.96 10.01
CA ALA A 115 -6.96 1.03 10.41
C ALA A 115 -7.89 0.58 9.28
N ALA A 116 -7.61 1.00 8.03
CA ALA A 116 -8.37 0.57 6.88
C ALA A 116 -8.24 -0.94 6.65
N LEU A 117 -7.03 -1.49 6.64
CA LEU A 117 -6.79 -2.92 6.42
C LEU A 117 -7.43 -3.78 7.52
N GLN A 118 -7.43 -3.31 8.77
CA GLN A 118 -8.11 -3.99 9.86
C GLN A 118 -9.64 -4.03 9.65
N ALA A 119 -10.23 -2.95 9.14
CA ALA A 119 -11.66 -2.89 8.81
C ALA A 119 -12.03 -3.70 7.55
N LEU A 120 -11.03 -4.03 6.73
CA LEU A 120 -11.17 -4.78 5.48
C LEU A 120 -10.68 -6.22 5.58
N LYS A 121 -10.31 -6.69 6.79
CA LYS A 121 -9.71 -8.02 7.03
C LYS A 121 -10.53 -9.22 6.51
N ASP A 122 -11.85 -9.03 6.39
CA ASP A 122 -12.80 -10.07 5.97
C ASP A 122 -13.13 -9.98 4.46
N GLU A 123 -12.55 -9.01 3.74
CA GLU A 123 -12.68 -8.89 2.29
C GLU A 123 -11.78 -9.91 1.58
N GLU A 124 -12.22 -10.45 0.45
CA GLU A 124 -11.36 -11.30 -0.37
C GLU A 124 -10.28 -10.47 -1.09
N LYS A 125 -10.69 -9.31 -1.63
CA LYS A 125 -9.85 -8.45 -2.48
C LYS A 125 -10.11 -6.98 -2.18
N VAL A 126 -9.03 -6.21 -2.11
CA VAL A 126 -9.06 -4.75 -2.03
C VAL A 126 -8.22 -4.18 -3.16
N PHE A 127 -8.86 -3.35 -3.99
CA PHE A 127 -8.21 -2.64 -5.08
C PHE A 127 -7.70 -1.29 -4.59
N VAL A 128 -6.39 -1.11 -4.57
CA VAL A 128 -5.77 0.18 -4.29
C VAL A 128 -5.70 0.97 -5.60
N ILE A 129 -6.35 2.13 -5.62
CA ILE A 129 -6.49 2.97 -6.82
C ILE A 129 -5.73 4.30 -6.71
N GLY A 130 -4.85 4.40 -5.71
CA GLY A 130 -3.93 5.52 -5.50
C GLY A 130 -4.47 6.60 -4.56
N GLY A 131 -3.92 7.81 -4.54
CA GLY A 131 -2.84 8.32 -5.39
C GLY A 131 -1.44 7.88 -4.95
N GLY A 132 -0.41 8.63 -5.38
CA GLY A 132 1.01 8.26 -5.19
C GLY A 132 1.39 7.91 -3.76
N THR A 133 0.90 8.65 -2.75
CA THR A 133 1.15 8.35 -1.33
C THR A 133 0.54 7.02 -0.88
N VAL A 134 -0.69 6.70 -1.32
CA VAL A 134 -1.34 5.44 -0.98
C VAL A 134 -0.62 4.28 -1.67
N PHE A 135 -0.29 4.44 -2.95
CA PHE A 135 0.52 3.44 -3.66
C PHE A 135 1.86 3.20 -2.98
N ALA A 136 2.56 4.24 -2.54
CA ALA A 136 3.84 4.10 -1.83
C ALA A 136 3.71 3.32 -0.51
N GLN A 137 2.60 3.52 0.23
CA GLN A 137 2.35 2.79 1.48
C GLN A 137 1.98 1.32 1.24
N THR A 138 1.32 1.01 0.13
CA THR A 138 0.79 -0.34 -0.14
C THR A 138 1.66 -1.21 -1.03
N LEU A 139 2.58 -0.63 -1.81
CA LEU A 139 3.33 -1.34 -2.85
C LEU A 139 4.08 -2.58 -2.30
N ASN A 140 4.73 -2.46 -1.15
CA ASN A 140 5.50 -3.55 -0.55
C ASN A 140 4.61 -4.70 -0.05
N ALA A 141 3.35 -4.43 0.27
CA ALA A 141 2.38 -5.44 0.74
C ALA A 141 1.47 -5.95 -0.39
N ALA A 142 1.57 -5.40 -1.61
CA ALA A 142 0.71 -5.76 -2.74
C ALA A 142 0.91 -7.22 -3.16
N ASP A 143 -0.17 -7.97 -3.38
CA ASP A 143 -0.13 -9.31 -3.96
C ASP A 143 -0.12 -9.28 -5.49
N GLU A 144 -0.78 -8.27 -6.07
CA GLU A 144 -0.86 -8.08 -7.51
C GLU A 144 -0.69 -6.62 -7.92
N LEU A 145 -0.07 -6.42 -9.08
CA LEU A 145 -0.02 -5.13 -9.77
C LEU A 145 -0.69 -5.27 -11.13
N LEU A 146 -1.74 -4.49 -11.36
CA LEU A 146 -2.46 -4.36 -12.61
C LEU A 146 -2.15 -2.99 -13.21
N LEU A 147 -1.09 -2.93 -14.02
CA LEU A 147 -0.55 -1.68 -14.52
C LEU A 147 -0.94 -1.45 -15.97
N THR A 148 -1.24 -0.21 -16.31
CA THR A 148 -1.38 0.25 -17.70
C THR A 148 -0.22 1.19 -17.98
N ILE A 149 0.73 0.78 -18.81
CA ILE A 149 1.89 1.60 -19.16
C ILE A 149 1.56 2.37 -20.43
N VAL A 150 1.41 3.69 -20.30
CA VAL A 150 1.14 4.60 -21.40
C VAL A 150 2.46 4.98 -22.05
N ASP A 151 2.56 4.80 -23.37
CA ASP A 151 3.75 5.10 -24.17
C ASP A 151 3.88 6.62 -24.43
N GLN A 152 4.04 7.36 -23.35
CA GLN A 152 4.27 8.80 -23.35
C GLN A 152 5.14 9.16 -22.15
N GLU A 153 5.93 10.22 -22.26
CA GLU A 153 6.49 10.92 -21.10
C GLU A 153 5.62 12.14 -20.82
N ILE A 154 5.19 12.30 -19.59
CA ILE A 154 4.32 13.39 -19.17
C ILE A 154 5.05 14.24 -18.14
N ASP A 155 5.00 15.55 -18.29
CA ASP A 155 5.36 16.47 -17.21
C ASP A 155 4.20 16.53 -16.20
N GLY A 156 4.32 15.85 -15.06
CA GLY A 156 3.26 15.73 -14.05
C GLY A 156 3.78 15.85 -12.62
N ASP A 157 2.86 15.96 -11.66
CA ASP A 157 3.17 16.24 -10.25
C ASP A 157 2.95 15.03 -9.32
N THR A 158 2.26 14.01 -9.82
CA THR A 158 1.90 12.82 -9.05
C THR A 158 2.45 11.61 -9.76
N PHE A 159 3.21 10.80 -9.02
CA PHE A 159 3.94 9.66 -9.56
C PHE A 159 3.54 8.36 -8.88
N PHE A 160 3.53 7.27 -9.64
CA PHE A 160 3.58 5.93 -9.09
C PHE A 160 4.96 5.71 -8.45
N PRO A 161 5.07 5.08 -7.27
CA PRO A 161 6.36 4.78 -6.64
C PRO A 161 7.27 3.97 -7.59
N THR A 162 8.59 4.09 -7.42
CA THR A 162 9.54 3.21 -8.10
C THR A 162 9.23 1.76 -7.75
N PHE A 163 9.06 0.91 -8.76
CA PHE A 163 8.57 -0.45 -8.60
C PHE A 163 9.39 -1.48 -9.40
N GLU A 164 10.29 -1.01 -10.26
CA GLU A 164 11.05 -1.81 -11.23
C GLU A 164 11.91 -2.87 -10.53
N ASP A 165 12.65 -2.47 -9.50
CA ASP A 165 13.48 -3.39 -8.70
C ASP A 165 12.63 -4.38 -7.90
N LEU A 166 11.51 -3.92 -7.34
CA LEU A 166 10.61 -4.75 -6.56
C LEU A 166 9.97 -5.82 -7.45
N VAL A 167 9.45 -5.42 -8.61
CA VAL A 167 8.84 -6.34 -9.57
C VAL A 167 9.84 -7.38 -10.04
N ARG A 168 11.06 -6.97 -10.39
CA ARG A 168 12.13 -7.89 -10.81
C ARG A 168 12.43 -8.96 -9.75
N LYS A 169 12.51 -8.56 -8.48
CA LYS A 169 12.89 -9.44 -7.38
C LYS A 169 11.73 -10.31 -6.92
N GLU A 170 10.57 -9.71 -6.70
CA GLU A 170 9.49 -10.29 -5.91
C GLU A 170 8.23 -10.61 -6.72
N PHE A 171 8.11 -10.20 -7.98
CA PHE A 171 6.93 -10.46 -8.81
C PHE A 171 7.27 -11.27 -10.07
N ARG A 172 6.25 -11.93 -10.61
CA ARG A 172 6.28 -12.57 -11.93
C ARG A 172 5.25 -11.89 -12.84
N LEU A 173 5.62 -11.65 -14.09
CA LEU A 173 4.67 -11.21 -15.11
C LEU A 173 3.77 -12.40 -15.48
N VAL A 174 2.46 -12.23 -15.34
CA VAL A 174 1.46 -13.26 -15.64
C VAL A 174 0.56 -12.90 -16.81
N ASN A 175 0.42 -11.60 -17.11
CA ASN A 175 -0.36 -11.12 -18.25
C ASN A 175 0.32 -9.93 -18.91
N ARG A 176 0.29 -9.90 -20.24
CA ARG A 176 0.75 -8.77 -21.06
C ARG A 176 -0.14 -8.65 -22.29
N GLU A 177 -0.75 -7.49 -22.47
CA GLU A 177 -1.56 -7.17 -23.63
C GLU A 177 -1.07 -5.84 -24.22
N GLU A 178 -0.62 -5.87 -25.47
CA GLU A 178 -0.07 -4.71 -26.16
C GLU A 178 -1.16 -4.03 -27.00
N HIS A 179 -1.22 -2.71 -26.91
CA HIS A 179 -2.09 -1.86 -27.73
C HIS A 179 -1.26 -0.73 -28.37
N ALA A 180 -1.86 -0.02 -29.34
CA ALA A 180 -1.24 1.17 -29.89
C ALA A 180 -1.16 2.27 -28.82
N GLY A 181 0.05 2.56 -28.34
CA GLY A 181 0.32 3.66 -27.41
C GLY A 181 0.17 3.31 -25.92
N TYR A 182 -0.16 2.08 -25.56
CA TYR A 182 -0.14 1.61 -24.17
C TYR A 182 -0.10 0.07 -24.09
N GLU A 183 0.25 -0.48 -22.93
CA GLU A 183 0.16 -1.92 -22.66
C GLU A 183 -0.45 -2.19 -21.28
N PHE A 184 -1.22 -3.28 -21.17
CA PHE A 184 -1.69 -3.80 -19.90
C PHE A 184 -0.72 -4.86 -19.38
N LEU A 185 -0.23 -4.68 -18.17
CA LEU A 185 0.66 -5.59 -17.46
C LEU A 185 -0.04 -6.13 -16.21
N GLY A 186 0.05 -7.43 -16.01
CA GLY A 186 -0.40 -8.11 -14.80
C GLY A 186 0.78 -8.80 -14.13
N TYR A 187 1.07 -8.40 -12.89
CA TYR A 187 2.10 -9.01 -12.05
C TYR A 187 1.47 -9.68 -10.84
N GLU A 188 1.98 -10.85 -10.50
CA GLU A 188 1.67 -11.54 -9.25
C GLU A 188 2.92 -11.67 -8.39
N ARG A 189 2.80 -11.46 -7.09
CA ARG A 189 3.89 -11.68 -6.15
C ARG A 189 4.29 -13.16 -6.18
N LYS A 190 5.60 -13.42 -6.26
CA LYS A 190 6.15 -14.78 -6.13
C LYS A 190 5.81 -15.28 -4.74
N LYS A 191 5.00 -16.33 -4.64
CA LYS A 191 4.80 -17.03 -3.37
C LYS A 191 6.16 -17.52 -2.91
N GLY A 192 6.56 -17.17 -1.69
CA GLY A 192 7.86 -17.55 -1.17
C GLY A 192 8.05 -19.05 -1.26
N GLU A 193 8.98 -19.50 -2.11
CA GLU A 193 9.71 -20.72 -1.81
C GLU A 193 10.39 -20.47 -0.47
N LEU A 194 9.85 -21.06 0.59
CA LEU A 194 10.52 -21.15 1.88
C LEU A 194 11.86 -21.85 1.65
N HIS A 195 12.91 -21.08 1.41
CA HIS A 195 14.28 -21.55 1.46
C HIS A 195 14.60 -21.86 2.92
N PHE A 196 14.20 -23.05 3.38
CA PHE A 196 14.75 -23.66 4.58
C PHE A 196 16.24 -23.92 4.34
N ARG A 197 17.09 -22.94 4.64
CA ARG A 197 18.49 -23.22 4.92
C ARG A 197 18.58 -23.78 6.33
N GLY A 198 18.31 -25.08 6.44
CA GLY A 198 18.77 -25.87 7.58
C GLY A 198 20.29 -25.81 7.59
N ASN A 199 20.85 -25.25 8.65
CA ASN A 199 22.28 -25.22 8.87
C ASN A 199 22.69 -26.63 9.36
N PRO A 200 23.56 -27.39 8.67
CA PRO A 200 24.13 -28.59 9.26
C PRO A 200 25.07 -28.20 10.40
N HIS A 201 25.08 -29.07 11.41
CA HIS A 201 25.73 -28.95 12.71
C HIS A 201 27.20 -28.53 12.67
#